data_AF-A0A6V7K213-F1
#
_entry.id   AF-A0A6V7K213-F1
#
_cell.length_a   1.000
_cell.length_b   1.000
_cell.length_c   1.000
_cell.angle_alpha   90.00
_cell.angle_beta   90.00
_cell.angle_gamma   90.00
#
_symmetry.space_group_name_H-M   'P 1'
#
loop_
_entity.id
_entity.type
_entity.pdbx_description
1 polymer ?
#
loop_
_entity_poly.entity_id
_entity_poly.type
_entity_poly.pdbx_seq_one_letter_code
_entity_poly.pdbx_strand_id
1 'polypeptide(L)' 'MVEDIKSPDLATYEVGQRILCDGQYGTICYVGPVDDTSGTWLGIDWDNPTRGKHNGTHNGKEYFRT' A
#
# COMPACT_ATOMS: atom_id res chain seq x y z
N MET A 1 -3.01 -5.65 -2.26
CA MET A 1 -4.20 -4.83 -2.54
C MET A 1 -5.23 -5.12 -1.45
N VAL A 2 -5.47 -4.16 -0.57
CA VAL A 2 -6.60 -4.16 0.38
C VAL A 2 -7.53 -3.03 -0.08
N GLU A 3 -8.83 -3.33 -0.14
CA GLU A 3 -9.87 -2.46 -0.71
C GLU A 3 -10.26 -1.33 0.25
N ASP A 4 -10.61 -0.18 -0.33
CA ASP A 4 -11.39 0.93 0.23
C ASP A 4 -11.22 1.20 1.74
N ILE A 5 -10.12 1.83 2.12
CA ILE A 5 -10.01 2.46 3.45
C ILE A 5 -10.88 3.73 3.45
N LYS A 6 -12.17 3.59 3.75
CA LYS A 6 -13.02 4.70 4.18
C LYS A 6 -12.93 4.83 5.69
N SER A 7 -11.96 5.60 6.18
CA SER A 7 -11.95 6.14 7.54
C SER A 7 -11.29 7.53 7.57
N PRO A 8 -11.84 8.48 8.34
CA PRO A 8 -11.94 9.91 8.00
C PRO A 8 -10.70 10.78 8.23
N ASP A 9 -9.55 10.20 8.56
CA ASP A 9 -8.32 10.94 8.77
C ASP A 9 -7.40 10.79 7.55
N LEU A 10 -7.82 11.33 6.40
CA LEU A 10 -6.97 11.50 5.22
C LEU A 10 -5.83 12.53 5.43
N ALA A 11 -5.49 12.83 6.68
CA ALA A 11 -4.27 13.56 7.05
C ALA A 11 -3.07 12.63 6.84
N THR A 12 -2.71 12.55 5.56
CA THR A 12 -1.41 12.21 4.98
C THR A 12 -0.85 10.84 5.36
N TYR A 13 -1.31 9.79 4.66
CA TYR A 13 -0.48 8.61 4.49
C TYR A 13 0.81 9.01 3.77
N GLU A 14 1.94 8.73 4.39
CA GLU A 14 3.26 9.07 3.86
C GLU A 14 4.12 7.82 3.67
N VAL A 15 4.98 7.85 2.66
CA VAL A 15 6.00 6.81 2.49
C VAL A 15 6.92 6.78 3.72
N GLY A 16 7.16 5.59 4.25
CA GLY A 16 7.89 5.36 5.51
C GLY A 16 6.99 5.27 6.75
N GLN A 17 5.72 5.64 6.65
CA GLN A 17 4.78 5.53 7.76
C GLN A 17 4.51 4.06 8.11
N ARG A 18 4.48 3.77 9.42
CA ARG A 18 4.07 2.47 9.95
C ARG A 18 2.56 2.41 10.11
N ILE A 19 1.98 1.29 9.70
CA ILE A 19 0.55 1.05 9.80
C ILE A 19 0.25 -0.30 10.44
N LEU A 20 -0.91 -0.39 11.09
CA LEU A 20 -1.51 -1.62 11.57
C LEU A 20 -2.83 -1.82 10.85
N CYS A 21 -2.94 -2.91 10.09
CA CYS A 21 -4.14 -3.23 9.33
C CYS A 21 -4.43 -4.72 9.50
N ASP A 22 -5.65 -5.07 9.92
CA ASP A 22 -6.08 -6.43 10.24
C ASP A 22 -5.12 -7.18 11.19
N GLY A 23 -4.58 -6.49 12.20
CA GLY A 23 -3.67 -7.09 13.17
C GLY A 23 -2.26 -7.39 12.63
N GLN A 24 -1.90 -6.86 11.47
CA GLN A 24 -0.61 -7.06 10.83
C GLN A 24 0.06 -5.71 10.55
N TYR A 25 1.33 -5.62 10.91
CA TYR A 25 2.13 -4.40 10.75
C TYR A 25 2.83 -4.34 9.39
N GLY A 26 2.97 -3.13 8.86
CA GLY A 26 3.72 -2.87 7.64
C GLY A 26 4.16 -1.41 7.51
N THR A 27 4.98 -1.15 6.51
CA THR A 27 5.49 0.17 6.15
C THR A 27 4.91 0.59 4.81
N ILE A 28 4.42 1.82 4.71
CA ILE A 28 3.99 2.38 3.43
C ILE A 28 5.23 2.64 2.56
N CYS A 29 5.28 2.04 1.38
CA CYS A 29 6.35 2.21 0.41
C CYS A 29 5.91 3.01 -0.82
N TYR A 30 4.60 3.18 -1.00
CA TYR A 30 4.04 3.94 -2.11
C TYR A 30 2.72 4.59 -1.71
N VAL A 31 2.51 5.83 -2.15
CA VAL A 31 1.25 6.58 -2.03
C VAL A 31 1.00 7.26 -3.37
N GLY A 32 -0.02 6.85 -4.10
CA GLY A 32 -0.32 7.46 -5.39
C GLY A 32 -1.24 6.66 -6.30
N PRO A 33 -1.51 7.17 -7.52
CA PRO A 33 -2.34 6.49 -8.49
C PRO A 33 -1.63 5.28 -9.12
N VAL A 34 -2.38 4.21 -9.40
CA VAL A 34 -1.90 3.07 -10.20
C VAL A 34 -2.59 3.14 -11.56
N ASP A 35 -1.83 2.91 -12.63
CA ASP A 35 -2.37 2.93 -14.00
C ASP A 35 -3.56 1.96 -14.12
N ASP A 36 -4.57 2.33 -14.91
CA ASP A 36 -5.82 1.58 -15.12
C ASP A 36 -6.67 1.35 -13.85
N THR A 37 -6.43 2.12 -12.78
CA THR A 37 -7.23 2.10 -11.55
C THR A 37 -7.73 3.49 -11.19
N SER A 38 -8.78 3.55 -10.37
CA SER A 38 -9.31 4.79 -9.81
C SER A 38 -8.84 4.97 -8.37
N GLY A 39 -8.50 6.21 -7.99
CA GLY A 39 -8.16 6.59 -6.61
C GLY A 39 -6.67 6.48 -6.28
N THR A 40 -6.38 6.69 -5.00
CA THR A 40 -5.02 6.62 -4.44
C THR A 40 -4.78 5.26 -3.81
N TRP A 41 -3.65 4.65 -4.14
CA TRP A 41 -3.22 3.36 -3.63
C TRP A 41 -2.09 3.51 -2.62
N LEU A 42 -2.10 2.61 -1.64
CA LEU A 42 -1.00 2.40 -0.71
C LEU A 42 -0.27 1.11 -1.07
N GLY A 43 1.00 1.25 -1.45
CA GLY A 43 1.92 0.12 -1.49
C GLY A 43 2.46 -0.11 -0.10
N ILE A 44 2.34 -1.34 0.41
CA ILE A 44 2.72 -1.68 1.78
C ILE A 44 3.68 -2.86 1.75
N ASP A 45 4.85 -2.66 2.34
CA ASP A 45 5.77 -3.72 2.71
C ASP A 45 5.35 -4.26 4.09
N TRP A 46 4.88 -5.51 4.12
CA TRP A 46 4.36 -6.13 5.34
C TRP A 46 5.47 -6.85 6.08
N ASP A 47 5.53 -6.68 7.39
CA ASP A 47 6.49 -7.41 8.25
C ASP A 47 6.30 -8.93 8.14
N ASN A 48 5.05 -9.36 7.91
CA ASN A 48 4.75 -10.74 7.59
C ASN A 48 4.92 -10.99 6.09
N PRO A 49 5.95 -11.73 5.65
CA PRO A 49 6.24 -11.93 4.23
C PRO A 49 5.13 -12.72 3.50
N THR A 50 4.28 -13.43 4.23
CA THR A 50 3.16 -14.20 3.64
C THR A 50 1.92 -13.35 3.35
N ARG A 51 1.85 -12.11 3.85
CA ARG A 51 0.70 -11.20 3.64
C ARG A 51 0.82 -10.36 2.37
N GLY A 52 2.04 -10.10 1.92
CA GLY A 52 2.30 -9.38 0.67
C GLY A 52 1.66 -10.09 -0.51
N LYS A 53 0.69 -9.44 -1.17
CA LYS A 53 0.03 -10.00 -2.38
C LYS A 53 0.81 -9.69 -3.66
N HIS A 54 1.65 -8.66 -3.66
CA HIS A 54 2.37 -8.16 -4.84
C HIS A 54 3.74 -7.63 -4.42
N ASN A 55 4.68 -7.65 -5.35
CA ASN A 55 6.05 -7.11 -5.22
C ASN A 55 6.17 -5.63 -5.63
N GLY A 56 5.04 -4.90 -5.65
CA GLY A 56 4.98 -3.49 -6.07
C GLY A 56 5.00 -3.25 -7.59
N THR A 57 4.72 -4.28 -8.39
CA THR A 57 4.53 -4.15 -9.85
C THR A 57 3.06 -4.28 -10.26
N HIS A 58 2.64 -3.51 -11.26
CA HIS A 58 1.32 -3.64 -11.91
C HIS A 58 1.48 -3.48 -13.43
N ASN A 59 0.97 -4.44 -14.21
CA ASN A 59 1.07 -4.47 -15.68
C ASN A 59 2.49 -4.23 -16.24
N GLY A 60 3.52 -4.73 -15.55
CA GLY A 60 4.93 -4.58 -15.95
C GLY A 60 5.58 -3.25 -15.55
N LYS A 61 4.84 -2.33 -14.92
CA LYS A 61 5.38 -1.09 -14.33
C LYS A 61 5.64 -1.29 -12.84
N GLU A 62 6.83 -0.88 -12.39
CA GLU A 62 7.23 -0.90 -10.97
C GLU A 62 6.84 0.41 -10.30
N TYR A 63 6.18 0.31 -9.13
CA TYR A 63 5.76 1.46 -8.31
C TYR A 63 6.60 1.56 -7.03
N PHE A 64 6.96 0.41 -6.46
CA PHE A 64 7.86 0.27 -5.33
C PHE A 64 8.44 -1.15 -5.31
N ARG A 65 9.42 -1.39 -4.44
CA ARG A 65 10.02 -2.70 -4.22
C ARG A 65 9.98 -3.05 -2.74
N THR A 66 9.70 -4.32 -2.46
CA THR A 66 9.65 -4.93 -1.12
C THR A 66 10.64 -6.09 -1.05
#